data_AF-A0A5J9WTL6-F1
#
_entry.id   AF-A0A5J9WTL6-F1
#
_cell.length_a   1.000
_cell.length_b   1.000
_cell.length_c   1.000
_cell.angle_alpha   90.00
_cell.angle_beta   90.00
_cell.angle_gamma   90.00
#
_symmetry.space_group_name_H-M   'P 1'
#
loop_
_entity.id
_entity.type
_entity.pdbx_description
1 polymer ?
#
loop_
_entity_poly.entity_id
_entity_poly.type
_entity_poly.pdbx_seq_one_letter_code
_entity_poly.pdbx_strand_id
1 'polypeptide(L)'
;MNTLSRTVFSIDLDSGPSVRELKDMVKEATVLAMAPNVSDFFPAIAAADLQGLRRKMAALVATAYQIMDQQVEQRLRAREAGEPRKNDMLDVVLDKEHEWRQEGSVIDRNAIKGLFTDLFVAGVDTSTTTIEWAMAELLQSPEVMKKVKGELREVFGTKMQVEESDIAILPYLKAVVK
;
A
#
# COMPACT_ATOMS: atom_id res chain seq x y z
N MET A 1 2.87 -1.35 -5.67
CA MET A 1 1.41 -1.20 -5.86
C MET A 1 0.72 -2.52 -6.21
N ASN A 2 1.11 -3.23 -7.27
CA ASN A 2 0.49 -4.52 -7.61
C ASN A 2 0.58 -5.56 -6.48
N THR A 3 1.72 -5.67 -5.81
CA THR A 3 1.90 -6.58 -4.66
C THR A 3 0.89 -6.31 -3.54
N LEU A 4 0.72 -5.05 -3.14
CA LEU A 4 -0.25 -4.68 -2.10
C LEU A 4 -1.69 -4.98 -2.54
N SER A 5 -2.06 -4.67 -3.78
CA SER A 5 -3.40 -5.01 -4.28
C SER A 5 -3.65 -6.51 -4.30
N ARG A 6 -2.66 -7.30 -4.69
CA ARG A 6 -2.75 -8.76 -4.69
C ARG A 6 -2.88 -9.32 -3.27
N THR A 7 -2.13 -8.79 -2.31
CA THR A 7 -2.22 -9.18 -0.91
C THR A 7 -3.54 -8.79 -0.26
N VAL A 8 -4.07 -7.60 -0.60
CA VAL A 8 -5.27 -7.06 0.05
C VAL A 8 -6.56 -7.56 -0.61
N PHE A 9 -6.62 -7.59 -1.94
CA PHE A 9 -7.84 -7.86 -2.72
C PHE A 9 -7.74 -9.07 -3.66
N SER A 10 -6.58 -9.73 -3.75
CA SER A 10 -6.32 -10.76 -4.77
C SER A 10 -6.70 -10.28 -6.18
N ILE A 11 -6.37 -9.01 -6.46
CA ILE A 11 -6.57 -8.38 -7.75
C ILE A 11 -5.21 -7.95 -8.26
N ASP A 12 -4.86 -8.48 -9.43
CA ASP A 12 -3.77 -7.91 -10.21
C ASP A 12 -4.26 -6.58 -10.79
N LEU A 13 -3.59 -5.52 -10.36
CA LEU A 13 -3.71 -4.20 -10.92
C LEU A 13 -3.00 -4.26 -12.27
N ASP A 14 -3.77 -4.54 -13.32
CA ASP A 14 -3.31 -4.43 -14.70
C ASP A 14 -2.84 -2.99 -14.96
N SER A 15 -1.94 -2.77 -15.93
CA SER A 15 -1.42 -1.41 -16.23
C SER A 15 -2.48 -0.46 -16.84
N GLY A 16 -3.75 -0.68 -16.52
CA GLY A 16 -4.90 0.11 -16.90
C GLY A 16 -5.00 1.45 -16.15
N PRO A 17 -5.99 2.26 -16.53
CA PRO A 17 -6.17 3.63 -16.02
C PRO A 17 -6.34 3.71 -14.49
N SER A 18 -7.00 2.73 -13.87
CA SER A 18 -7.26 2.69 -12.41
C SER A 18 -5.98 2.68 -11.55
N VAL A 19 -4.90 2.07 -12.04
CA VAL A 19 -3.61 1.98 -11.31
C VAL A 19 -2.86 3.29 -11.37
N ARG A 20 -2.92 3.98 -12.51
CA ARG A 20 -2.32 5.30 -12.67
C ARG A 20 -3.04 6.30 -11.77
N GLU A 21 -4.37 6.26 -11.78
CA GLU A 21 -5.21 7.10 -10.90
C GLU A 21 -4.91 6.90 -9.42
N LEU A 22 -4.82 5.65 -8.94
CA LEU A 22 -4.50 5.39 -7.54
C LEU A 22 -3.04 5.75 -7.20
N LYS A 23 -2.09 5.61 -8.14
CA LYS A 23 -0.69 6.07 -7.95
C LYS A 23 -0.60 7.59 -7.84
N ASP A 24 -1.28 8.32 -8.72
CA ASP A 24 -1.30 9.77 -8.72
C ASP A 24 -1.99 10.30 -7.45
N MET A 25 -3.06 9.63 -7.00
CA MET A 25 -3.74 9.92 -5.74
C MET A 25 -2.82 9.74 -4.53
N VAL A 26 -2.07 8.63 -4.44
CA VAL A 26 -1.11 8.41 -3.34
C VAL A 26 -0.04 9.50 -3.34
N LYS A 27 0.51 9.84 -4.51
CA LYS A 27 1.52 10.89 -4.64
C LYS A 27 0.99 12.25 -4.19
N GLU A 28 -0.22 12.61 -4.60
CA GLU A 28 -0.84 13.87 -4.19
C GLU A 28 -1.14 13.88 -2.69
N ALA A 29 -1.61 12.76 -2.13
CA ALA A 29 -1.83 12.62 -0.69
C ALA A 29 -0.53 12.83 0.10
N THR A 30 0.59 12.22 -0.31
CA THR A 30 1.90 12.42 0.33
C THR A 30 2.31 13.90 0.29
N VAL A 31 2.18 14.55 -0.87
CA VAL A 31 2.53 15.98 -1.01
C VAL A 31 1.68 16.86 -0.09
N LEU A 32 0.38 16.60 0.00
CA LEU A 32 -0.51 17.36 0.89
C LEU A 32 -0.23 17.10 2.37
N ALA A 33 0.07 15.86 2.75
CA ALA A 33 0.38 15.48 4.13
C ALA A 33 1.70 16.07 4.63
N MET A 34 2.68 16.25 3.72
CA MET A 34 3.98 16.84 4.04
C MET A 34 4.02 18.37 3.90
N ALA A 35 2.97 18.99 3.34
CA ALA A 35 2.92 20.43 3.16
C ALA A 35 2.73 21.14 4.51
N PRO A 36 3.53 22.18 4.82
CA PRO A 36 3.31 22.99 6.02
C PRO A 36 1.90 23.58 6.01
N ASN A 37 1.12 23.31 7.06
CA ASN A 37 -0.24 23.81 7.20
C ASN A 37 -0.31 24.86 8.31
N VAL A 38 -0.61 26.10 7.96
CA VAL A 38 -0.80 27.24 8.88
C VAL A 38 -1.83 26.91 9.96
N SER A 39 -2.85 26.12 9.62
CA SER A 39 -3.89 25.68 10.55
C SER A 39 -3.33 24.85 11.73
N ASP A 40 -2.21 24.16 11.53
CA ASP A 40 -1.58 23.33 12.55
C ASP A 40 -0.82 24.20 13.58
N PHE A 41 -0.36 25.37 13.16
CA PHE A 41 0.32 26.35 14.03
C PHE A 41 -0.65 27.32 14.70
N PHE A 42 -1.79 27.60 14.06
CA PHE A 42 -2.77 28.59 14.53
C PHE A 42 -4.19 27.99 14.58
N PRO A 43 -4.53 27.27 15.66
CA PRO A 43 -5.83 26.59 15.79
C PRO A 43 -7.04 27.50 15.65
N ALA A 44 -6.92 28.79 16.03
CA ALA A 44 -7.98 29.78 15.95
C ALA A 44 -8.50 30.02 14.52
N ILE A 45 -7.67 29.79 13.50
CA ILE A 45 -8.04 29.95 12.08
C ILE A 45 -8.14 28.61 11.33
N ALA A 46 -7.98 27.48 12.02
CA ALA A 46 -7.92 26.17 11.39
C ALA A 46 -9.19 25.81 10.60
N ALA A 47 -10.36 26.25 11.08
CA ALA A 47 -11.63 26.02 10.41
C ALA A 47 -11.71 26.68 9.01
N ALA A 48 -10.96 27.76 8.78
CA ALA A 48 -10.96 28.47 7.52
C ALA A 48 -10.25 27.69 6.40
N ASP A 49 -9.36 26.75 6.74
CA ASP A 49 -8.61 25.95 5.77
C ASP A 49 -8.00 26.83 4.67
N LEU A 50 -7.20 27.83 5.08
CA LEU A 50 -6.71 28.92 4.22
C LEU A 50 -5.89 28.41 3.03
N GLN A 51 -5.15 27.32 3.22
CA GLN A 51 -4.36 26.68 2.15
C GLN A 51 -5.15 25.63 1.37
N GLY A 52 -6.39 25.33 1.77
CA GLY A 52 -7.24 24.33 1.14
C GLY A 52 -6.75 22.89 1.31
N LEU A 53 -5.73 22.64 2.15
CA LEU A 53 -5.09 21.34 2.29
C LEU A 53 -6.08 20.30 2.82
N ARG A 54 -6.90 20.68 3.81
CA ARG A 54 -7.91 19.77 4.38
C ARG A 54 -8.96 19.41 3.35
N ARG A 55 -9.45 20.37 2.57
CA ARG A 55 -10.43 20.12 1.49
C ARG A 55 -9.87 19.23 0.38
N LYS A 56 -8.62 19.47 -0.04
CA LYS A 56 -7.96 18.62 -1.06
C LYS A 56 -7.74 17.20 -0.55
N MET A 57 -7.24 17.04 0.67
CA MET A 57 -7.06 15.72 1.29
C MET A 57 -8.40 14.97 1.40
N ALA A 58 -9.46 15.67 1.83
CA ALA A 58 -10.80 15.07 1.93
C ALA A 58 -11.32 14.57 0.58
N ALA A 59 -11.02 15.26 -0.53
CA ALA A 59 -11.38 14.80 -1.87
C ALA A 59 -10.63 13.51 -2.26
N LEU A 60 -9.33 13.42 -1.96
CA LEU A 60 -8.56 12.20 -2.23
C LEU A 60 -9.06 11.02 -1.39
N VAL A 61 -9.30 11.23 -0.09
CA VAL A 61 -9.85 10.21 0.80
C VAL A 61 -11.23 9.74 0.34
N ALA A 62 -12.09 10.66 -0.12
CA ALA A 62 -13.40 10.31 -0.66
C ALA A 62 -13.28 9.39 -1.89
N THR A 63 -12.38 9.69 -2.83
CA THR A 63 -12.14 8.85 -4.00
C THR A 63 -11.57 7.49 -3.60
N ALA A 64 -10.61 7.44 -2.66
CA ALA A 64 -10.08 6.18 -2.14
C ALA A 64 -11.19 5.31 -1.51
N TYR A 65 -12.07 5.94 -0.71
CA TYR A 65 -13.19 5.24 -0.09
C TYR A 65 -14.20 4.71 -1.10
N GLN A 66 -14.44 5.43 -2.20
CA GLN A 66 -15.29 4.94 -3.29
C GLN A 66 -14.71 3.70 -3.96
N ILE A 67 -13.39 3.69 -4.22
CA ILE A 67 -12.70 2.50 -4.75
C ILE A 67 -12.85 1.33 -3.78
N MET A 68 -12.62 1.56 -2.48
CA MET A 68 -12.79 0.55 -1.44
C MET A 68 -14.22 0.01 -1.39
N ASP A 69 -15.23 0.88 -1.41
CA ASP A 69 -16.64 0.49 -1.38
C ASP A 69 -16.98 -0.42 -2.58
N GLN A 70 -16.48 -0.10 -3.78
CA GLN A 70 -16.64 -0.97 -4.96
C GLN A 70 -15.99 -2.34 -4.76
N GLN A 71 -14.79 -2.41 -4.20
CA GLN A 71 -14.11 -3.69 -3.94
C GLN A 71 -14.85 -4.54 -2.91
N VAL A 72 -15.33 -3.92 -1.83
CA VAL A 72 -16.14 -4.60 -0.81
C VAL A 72 -17.44 -5.11 -1.42
N GLU A 73 -18.16 -4.29 -2.17
CA GLU A 73 -19.43 -4.67 -2.78
C GLU A 73 -19.26 -5.82 -3.78
N GLN A 74 -18.26 -5.74 -4.66
CA GLN A 74 -17.93 -6.82 -5.58
C GLN A 74 -17.63 -8.13 -4.84
N ARG A 75 -16.86 -8.05 -3.73
CA ARG A 75 -16.54 -9.22 -2.92
C ARG A 75 -17.76 -9.84 -2.26
N LEU A 76 -18.66 -9.02 -1.72
CA LEU A 76 -19.88 -9.50 -1.08
C LEU A 76 -20.80 -10.19 -2.10
N ARG A 77 -20.98 -9.61 -3.29
CA ARG A 77 -21.77 -10.23 -4.38
C ARG A 77 -21.19 -11.57 -4.83
N ALA A 78 -19.86 -11.68 -4.96
CA ALA A 78 -19.19 -12.94 -5.29
C ALA A 78 -19.46 -14.02 -4.23
N ARG A 79 -19.42 -13.66 -2.94
CA ARG A 79 -19.76 -14.58 -1.84
C ARG A 79 -21.22 -15.03 -1.90
N GLU A 80 -22.15 -14.11 -2.17
CA GLU A 80 -23.57 -14.43 -2.34
C GLU A 80 -23.83 -15.37 -3.53
N ALA A 81 -23.05 -15.22 -4.60
CA ALA A 81 -23.07 -16.11 -5.76
C ALA A 81 -22.43 -17.49 -5.50
N GLY A 82 -21.87 -17.73 -4.30
CA GLY A 82 -21.24 -18.98 -3.92
C GLY A 82 -19.81 -19.15 -4.43
N GLU A 83 -19.13 -18.08 -4.84
CA GLU A 83 -17.72 -18.13 -5.22
C GLU A 83 -16.83 -18.51 -4.02
N PRO A 84 -15.75 -19.26 -4.24
CA PRO A 84 -14.82 -19.62 -3.18
C PRO A 84 -14.16 -18.37 -2.58
N ARG A 85 -13.85 -18.44 -1.29
CA ARG A 85 -13.09 -17.38 -0.61
C ARG A 85 -11.70 -17.25 -1.24
N LYS A 86 -11.26 -16.01 -1.40
CA LYS A 86 -9.91 -15.68 -1.89
C LYS A 86 -8.86 -15.78 -0.77
N ASN A 87 -9.29 -15.77 0.49
CA ASN A 87 -8.44 -15.86 1.69
C ASN A 87 -7.37 -14.76 1.75
N ASP A 88 -7.73 -13.56 1.27
CA ASP A 88 -6.91 -12.35 1.37
C ASP A 88 -7.30 -11.50 2.59
N MET A 89 -6.59 -10.37 2.79
CA MET A 89 -6.87 -9.49 3.94
C MET A 89 -8.29 -8.96 3.94
N LEU A 90 -8.86 -8.63 2.77
CA LEU A 90 -10.25 -8.22 2.69
C LEU A 90 -11.18 -9.33 3.18
N ASP A 91 -10.93 -10.58 2.80
CA ASP A 91 -11.76 -11.68 3.25
C ASP A 91 -11.73 -11.87 4.76
N VAL A 92 -10.53 -11.82 5.35
CA VAL A 92 -10.31 -11.94 6.80
C VAL A 92 -11.05 -10.83 7.54
N VAL A 93 -10.94 -9.58 7.07
CA VAL A 93 -11.59 -8.44 7.72
C VAL A 93 -13.13 -8.53 7.60
N LEU A 94 -13.65 -8.95 6.45
CA LEU A 94 -15.10 -9.14 6.27
C LEU A 94 -15.66 -10.26 7.16
N ASP A 95 -14.89 -11.32 7.39
CA ASP A 95 -15.31 -12.40 8.30
C ASP A 95 -15.28 -11.95 9.76
N LYS A 96 -14.26 -11.17 10.14
CA LYS A 96 -14.15 -10.59 11.49
C LYS A 96 -15.15 -9.48 11.78
N GLU A 97 -15.60 -8.75 10.77
CA GLU A 97 -16.58 -7.68 10.95
C GLU A 97 -17.86 -8.20 11.63
N HIS A 98 -18.30 -9.41 11.29
CA HIS A 98 -19.49 -10.00 11.91
C HIS A 98 -19.29 -10.25 13.42
N GLU A 99 -18.13 -10.75 13.82
CA GLU A 99 -17.76 -10.94 15.23
C GLU A 99 -17.68 -9.59 15.96
N TRP A 100 -16.99 -8.61 15.39
CA TRP A 100 -16.82 -7.27 15.97
C TRP A 100 -18.15 -6.56 16.23
N ARG A 101 -19.12 -6.70 15.32
CA ARG A 101 -20.46 -6.13 15.51
C ARG A 101 -21.19 -6.78 16.68
N GLN A 102 -21.03 -8.09 16.88
CA GLN A 102 -21.67 -8.80 17.99
C GLN A 102 -21.03 -8.45 19.34
N GLU A 103 -19.72 -8.18 19.34
CA GLU A 103 -18.95 -7.80 20.54
C GLU A 103 -19.09 -6.31 20.90
N GLY A 104 -19.83 -5.52 20.12
CA GLY A 104 -19.99 -4.08 20.33
C GLY A 104 -18.72 -3.27 20.06
N SER A 105 -17.85 -3.77 19.16
CA SER A 105 -16.62 -3.09 18.75
C SER A 105 -16.91 -1.74 18.08
N VAL A 106 -15.98 -0.79 18.27
CA VAL A 106 -15.98 0.53 17.60
C VAL A 106 -15.53 0.40 16.13
N ILE A 107 -14.96 -0.74 15.73
CA ILE A 107 -14.50 -0.97 14.37
C ILE A 107 -15.71 -1.18 13.45
N ASP A 108 -16.10 -0.11 12.78
CA ASP A 108 -17.15 -0.12 11.77
C ASP A 108 -16.57 -0.22 10.34
N ARG A 109 -17.47 -0.20 9.35
CA ARG A 109 -17.09 -0.25 7.93
C ARG A 109 -16.16 0.92 7.54
N ASN A 110 -16.32 2.10 8.15
CA ASN A 110 -15.48 3.26 7.84
C ASN A 110 -14.08 3.09 8.42
N ALA A 111 -13.94 2.54 9.62
CA ALA A 111 -12.65 2.19 10.20
C ALA A 111 -11.89 1.17 9.32
N ILE A 112 -12.59 0.17 8.78
CA ILE A 112 -12.03 -0.79 7.82
C ILE A 112 -11.54 -0.09 6.55
N LYS A 113 -12.32 0.84 6.00
CA LYS A 113 -11.91 1.63 4.81
C LYS A 113 -10.70 2.50 5.09
N GLY A 114 -10.67 3.16 6.24
CA GLY A 114 -9.52 3.93 6.72
C GLY A 114 -8.27 3.07 6.79
N LEU A 115 -8.34 1.91 7.45
CA LEU A 115 -7.23 0.97 7.59
C LEU A 115 -6.62 0.58 6.24
N PHE A 116 -7.44 0.19 5.27
CA PHE A 116 -6.93 -0.18 3.95
C PHE A 116 -6.36 1.03 3.21
N THR A 117 -7.02 2.19 3.28
CA THR A 117 -6.50 3.42 2.67
C THR A 117 -5.13 3.78 3.22
N ASP A 118 -4.95 3.73 4.54
CA ASP A 118 -3.68 3.98 5.21
C ASP A 118 -2.61 2.97 4.79
N LEU A 119 -2.96 1.67 4.72
CA LEU A 119 -2.04 0.62 4.27
C LEU A 119 -1.56 0.84 2.83
N PHE A 120 -2.46 1.25 1.93
CA PHE A 120 -2.10 1.53 0.53
C PHE A 120 -1.21 2.76 0.40
N VAL A 121 -1.56 3.87 1.05
CA VAL A 121 -0.78 5.11 0.99
C VAL A 121 0.61 4.88 1.59
N ALA A 122 0.68 4.33 2.80
CA ALA A 122 1.94 4.10 3.49
C ALA A 122 2.80 3.07 2.76
N GLY A 123 2.23 1.96 2.29
CA GLY A 123 2.99 0.87 1.69
C GLY A 123 3.50 1.15 0.27
N VAL A 124 2.79 1.97 -0.52
CA VAL A 124 3.20 2.23 -1.91
C VAL A 124 4.37 3.19 -1.98
N ASP A 125 4.29 4.32 -1.28
CA ASP A 125 5.28 5.40 -1.42
C ASP A 125 6.62 5.05 -0.78
N THR A 126 6.61 4.50 0.44
CA THR A 126 7.85 4.15 1.15
C THR A 126 8.60 3.02 0.46
N SER A 127 7.93 1.93 0.06
CA SER A 127 8.59 0.81 -0.60
C SER A 127 9.13 1.20 -1.98
N THR A 128 8.41 2.03 -2.74
CA THR A 128 8.88 2.53 -4.04
C THR A 128 10.14 3.38 -3.84
N THR A 129 10.10 4.33 -2.90
CA THR A 129 11.22 5.20 -2.58
C THR A 129 12.45 4.40 -2.13
N THR A 130 12.29 3.42 -1.25
CA THR A 130 13.40 2.55 -0.80
C THR A 130 14.03 1.78 -1.95
N ILE A 131 13.22 1.24 -2.88
CA ILE A 131 13.74 0.51 -4.05
C ILE A 131 14.50 1.47 -4.98
N GLU A 132 13.97 2.67 -5.22
CA GLU A 132 14.61 3.68 -6.06
C GLU A 132 15.98 4.07 -5.49
N TRP A 133 16.07 4.33 -4.18
CA TRP A 133 17.34 4.63 -3.51
C TRP A 133 18.30 3.46 -3.53
N ALA A 134 17.85 2.25 -3.19
CA ALA A 134 18.71 1.07 -3.22
C ALA A 134 19.33 0.85 -4.61
N MET A 135 18.53 1.02 -5.67
CA MET A 135 19.03 0.94 -7.05
C MET A 135 19.97 2.08 -7.41
N ALA A 136 19.68 3.32 -6.98
CA ALA A 136 20.54 4.46 -7.21
C ALA A 136 21.93 4.28 -6.56
N GLU A 137 21.96 3.84 -5.30
CA GLU A 137 23.20 3.55 -4.56
C GLU A 137 24.01 2.41 -5.18
N LEU A 138 23.34 1.33 -5.60
CA LEU A 138 23.99 0.21 -6.28
C LEU A 138 24.58 0.62 -7.63
N LEU A 139 23.91 1.48 -8.40
CA LEU A 139 24.41 1.98 -9.69
C LEU A 139 25.62 2.91 -9.51
N GLN A 140 25.67 3.68 -8.43
CA GLN A 140 26.81 4.53 -8.08
C GLN A 140 28.00 3.76 -7.50
N SER A 141 27.77 2.53 -6.99
CA SER A 141 28.80 1.68 -6.39
C SER A 141 28.96 0.33 -7.15
N PRO A 142 29.68 0.32 -8.30
CA PRO A 142 29.83 -0.87 -9.13
C PRO A 142 30.38 -2.11 -8.40
N GLU A 143 31.28 -1.92 -7.44
CA GLU A 143 31.85 -3.01 -6.63
C GLU A 143 30.81 -3.65 -5.69
N VAL A 144 29.92 -2.85 -5.10
CA VAL A 144 28.81 -3.36 -4.27
C VAL A 144 27.80 -4.09 -5.14
N MET A 145 27.43 -3.52 -6.29
CA MET A 145 26.56 -4.15 -7.28
C MET A 145 27.14 -5.50 -7.76
N LYS A 146 28.44 -5.58 -7.99
CA LYS A 146 29.12 -6.83 -8.38
C LYS A 146 29.01 -7.89 -7.29
N LYS A 147 29.17 -7.52 -6.02
CA LYS A 147 29.02 -8.43 -4.88
C LYS A 147 27.60 -8.94 -4.73
N VAL A 148 26.58 -8.07 -4.81
CA VAL A 148 25.16 -8.48 -4.80
C VAL A 148 24.85 -9.45 -5.93
N LYS A 149 25.26 -9.13 -7.17
CA LYS A 149 25.07 -10.04 -8.32
C LYS A 149 25.82 -11.36 -8.15
N GLY A 150 26.98 -11.32 -7.50
CA GLY A 150 27.77 -12.50 -7.14
C GLY A 150 27.02 -13.41 -6.17
N GLU A 151 26.54 -12.85 -5.05
CA GLU A 151 25.72 -13.57 -4.06
C GLU A 151 24.47 -14.18 -4.71
N LEU A 152 23.72 -13.40 -5.48
CA LEU A 152 22.52 -13.89 -6.17
C LEU A 152 22.85 -15.05 -7.13
N ARG A 153 23.97 -15.00 -7.84
CA ARG A 153 24.40 -16.06 -8.75
C ARG A 153 24.85 -17.31 -8.01
N GLU A 154 25.54 -17.16 -6.88
CA GLU A 154 26.01 -18.27 -6.06
C GLU A 154 24.84 -19.02 -5.41
N VAL A 155 23.88 -18.27 -4.86
CA VAL A 155 22.73 -18.82 -4.15
C VAL A 155 21.71 -19.43 -5.12
N PHE A 156 21.39 -18.73 -6.21
CA PHE A 156 20.31 -19.15 -7.11
C PHE A 156 20.78 -19.88 -8.35
N GLY A 157 22.03 -19.70 -8.80
CA GLY A 157 22.53 -20.35 -10.02
C GLY A 157 21.62 -20.09 -11.24
N THR A 158 20.88 -21.12 -11.66
CA THR A 158 19.91 -21.10 -12.77
C THR A 158 18.45 -21.05 -12.33
N LYS A 159 18.16 -20.99 -11.02
CA LYS A 159 16.81 -20.88 -10.47
C LYS A 159 16.14 -19.62 -11.06
N MET A 160 15.08 -19.81 -11.84
CA MET A 160 14.37 -18.70 -12.48
C MET A 160 13.39 -17.97 -11.55
N GLN A 161 13.01 -18.59 -10.42
CA GLN A 161 12.04 -18.03 -9.48
C GLN A 161 12.66 -17.89 -8.10
N VAL A 162 12.68 -16.66 -7.59
CA VAL A 162 13.11 -16.33 -6.23
C VAL A 162 11.86 -16.23 -5.36
N GLU A 163 11.91 -16.82 -4.17
CA GLU A 163 10.85 -16.75 -3.18
C GLU A 163 11.23 -15.78 -2.04
N GLU A 164 10.24 -15.23 -1.34
CA GLU A 164 10.47 -14.38 -0.16
C GLU A 164 11.25 -15.11 0.94
N SER A 165 11.03 -16.41 1.09
CA SER A 165 11.75 -17.29 2.02
C SER A 165 13.26 -17.31 1.75
N ASP A 166 13.68 -17.14 0.51
CA ASP A 166 15.09 -17.14 0.10
C ASP A 166 15.85 -15.89 0.61
N ILE A 167 15.15 -14.85 1.08
CA ILE A 167 15.80 -13.68 1.71
C ILE A 167 16.67 -14.12 2.90
N ALA A 168 16.29 -15.21 3.60
CA ALA A 168 17.08 -15.80 4.68
C ALA A 168 18.55 -16.02 4.31
N ILE A 169 18.81 -16.47 3.08
CA ILE A 169 20.10 -16.91 2.56
C ILE A 169 20.82 -15.85 1.72
N LEU A 170 20.36 -14.58 1.74
CA LEU A 170 20.97 -13.45 1.04
C LEU A 170 21.49 -12.38 2.03
N PRO A 171 22.55 -12.67 2.81
CA PRO A 171 23.05 -11.76 3.84
C PRO A 171 23.58 -10.43 3.28
N TYR A 172 24.18 -10.42 2.09
CA TYR A 172 24.74 -9.21 1.48
C TYR A 172 23.63 -8.33 0.90
N LEU A 173 22.64 -8.91 0.21
CA LEU A 173 21.45 -8.16 -0.22
C LEU A 173 20.71 -7.54 0.98
N LYS A 174 20.58 -8.27 2.09
CA LYS A 174 20.03 -7.73 3.34
C LYS A 174 20.86 -6.56 3.87
N ALA A 175 22.18 -6.61 3.75
CA ALA A 175 23.05 -5.53 4.19
C ALA A 175 22.93 -4.28 3.30
N VAL A 176 22.57 -4.42 2.02
CA VAL A 176 22.31 -3.29 1.12
C VAL A 176 21.01 -2.57 1.45
N VAL A 177 19.98 -3.31 1.90
CA VAL A 177 18.67 -2.74 2.25
C VAL A 177 18.67 -2.08 3.63
N LYS A 178 19.59 -2.47 4.53
CA LYS A 178 19.75 -1.91 5.88
C LYS A 178 20.53 -0.60 5.87
#